data_AF-A0A1I6PEU0-F1
#
_entry.id   AF-A0A1I6PEU0-F1
#
_cell.length_a   1.000
_cell.length_b   1.000
_cell.length_c   1.000
_cell.angle_alpha   90.00
_cell.angle_beta   90.00
_cell.angle_gamma   90.00
#
_symmetry.space_group_name_H-M   'P 1'
#
loop_
_entity.id
_entity.type
_entity.pdbx_description
1 polymer ?
#
loop_
_entity_poly.entity_id
_entity_poly.type
_entity_poly.pdbx_seq_one_letter_code
_entity_poly.pdbx_strand_id
1 'polypeptide(L)'
;MKLKMNKIWKMLVVVLVITTTACGQQRGGQEGPPALPTAKEIKTMVSDLSKEILLSDEQEAKVLKLYTAHFEEIKEKTSAGRPDRNEMEALKTSLEKEITSILSKDQQTKYASFLKKKPLRKNKM
;
A
#
# COMPACT_ATOMS: atom_id res chain seq x y z
N MET A 1 47.94 64.86 1.91
CA MET A 1 47.45 65.44 0.64
C MET A 1 47.07 64.27 -0.26
N LYS A 2 45.80 63.91 -0.49
CA LYS A 2 44.73 64.55 -1.29
C LYS A 2 45.08 64.79 -2.77
N LEU A 3 44.50 63.97 -3.64
CA LEU A 3 43.97 64.33 -4.97
C LEU A 3 42.74 63.42 -5.19
N LYS A 4 41.56 63.85 -4.76
CA LYS A 4 40.54 64.66 -5.46
C LYS A 4 39.67 63.83 -6.41
N MET A 5 38.44 63.65 -5.93
CA MET A 5 37.28 62.97 -6.48
C MET A 5 36.58 63.84 -7.54
N ASN A 6 35.70 63.18 -8.30
CA ASN A 6 34.56 63.67 -9.09
C ASN A 6 34.79 63.74 -10.60
N LYS A 7 34.14 62.81 -11.31
CA LYS A 7 33.03 63.13 -12.22
C LYS A 7 32.38 61.86 -12.81
N ILE A 8 31.08 61.74 -12.55
CA ILE A 8 30.04 61.38 -13.54
C ILE A 8 29.95 59.87 -13.85
N TRP A 9 29.08 59.11 -13.18
CA TRP A 9 27.62 59.08 -13.45
C TRP A 9 27.33 58.40 -14.80
N LYS A 10 27.09 57.09 -14.75
CA LYS A 10 26.17 56.29 -15.57
C LYS A 10 26.26 54.86 -15.02
N MET A 11 25.32 54.45 -14.17
CA MET A 11 24.20 53.60 -14.61
C MET A 11 24.70 52.28 -15.22
N LEU A 12 24.65 51.18 -14.45
CA LEU A 12 23.56 50.23 -14.66
C LEU A 12 23.45 49.25 -13.48
N VAL A 13 22.29 49.32 -12.84
CA VAL A 13 21.73 48.32 -11.95
C VAL A 13 21.45 47.05 -12.77
N VAL A 14 22.04 45.92 -12.40
CA VAL A 14 21.48 44.60 -12.74
C VAL A 14 21.22 43.89 -11.42
N VAL A 15 20.01 44.11 -10.93
CA VAL A 15 19.36 43.26 -9.93
C VAL A 15 19.23 41.88 -10.56
N LEU A 16 20.05 40.94 -10.10
CA LEU A 16 19.85 39.53 -10.42
C LEU A 16 18.85 38.98 -9.40
N VAL A 17 17.56 39.10 -9.75
CA VAL A 17 16.45 38.46 -9.05
C VAL A 17 16.68 36.95 -9.12
N ILE A 18 17.09 36.35 -8.01
CA ILE A 18 17.05 34.90 -7.85
C ILE A 18 15.57 34.53 -7.69
N THR A 19 14.89 34.26 -8.80
CA THR A 19 13.55 33.65 -8.81
C THR A 19 13.67 32.17 -8.46
N THR A 20 13.92 31.86 -7.20
CA THR A 20 13.77 30.48 -6.68
C THR A 20 12.46 30.37 -5.92
N THR A 21 11.40 29.97 -6.64
CA THR A 21 10.38 29.02 -6.16
C THR A 21 9.39 28.77 -7.29
N ALA A 22 9.86 28.09 -8.35
CA ALA A 22 8.98 27.18 -9.05
C ALA A 22 8.70 26.03 -8.09
N CYS A 23 7.70 26.19 -7.21
CA CYS A 23 7.05 25.05 -6.57
C CYS A 23 6.35 24.28 -7.67
N GLY A 24 7.10 23.43 -8.36
CA GLY A 24 6.55 22.26 -9.00
C GLY A 24 6.02 21.35 -7.89
N GLN A 25 4.80 21.62 -7.42
CA GLN A 25 3.99 20.56 -6.84
C GLN A 25 3.64 19.64 -7.99
N GLN A 26 4.58 18.72 -8.26
CA GLN A 26 4.32 17.43 -8.88
C GLN A 26 3.00 16.94 -8.30
N ARG A 27 1.96 16.99 -9.12
CA ARG A 27 0.63 16.49 -8.81
C ARG A 27 0.84 15.05 -8.33
N GLY A 28 0.87 14.88 -7.01
CA GLY A 28 0.75 13.59 -6.37
C GLY A 28 -0.61 13.07 -6.78
N GLY A 29 -0.62 12.24 -7.83
CA GLY A 29 -1.77 11.46 -8.19
C GLY A 29 -2.20 10.75 -6.92
N GLN A 30 -3.37 11.10 -6.43
CA GLN A 30 -4.02 10.45 -5.33
C GLN A 30 -4.21 8.99 -5.77
N GLU A 31 -3.25 8.11 -5.43
CA GLU A 31 -3.40 6.67 -5.65
C GLU A 31 -4.67 6.29 -4.91
N GLY A 32 -5.73 6.01 -5.69
CA GLY A 32 -6.97 5.50 -5.16
C GLY A 32 -6.75 4.20 -4.38
N PRO A 33 -7.76 3.71 -3.67
CA PRO A 33 -7.67 2.41 -3.03
C PRO A 33 -7.20 1.35 -4.04
N PRO A 34 -6.32 0.43 -3.63
CA PRO A 34 -5.83 -0.61 -4.52
C PRO A 34 -6.99 -1.40 -5.11
N ALA A 35 -6.88 -1.76 -6.39
CA ALA A 35 -7.87 -2.60 -7.05
C ALA A 35 -7.98 -3.95 -6.32
N LEU A 36 -9.19 -4.51 -6.30
CA LEU A 36 -9.41 -5.86 -5.78
C LEU A 36 -8.68 -6.87 -6.68
N PRO A 37 -8.06 -7.91 -6.10
CA PRO A 37 -7.34 -8.90 -6.86
C PRO A 37 -8.30 -9.71 -7.75
N THR A 38 -7.82 -10.03 -8.95
CA THR A 38 -8.47 -10.94 -9.88
C THR A 38 -8.38 -12.39 -9.39
N ALA A 39 -9.20 -13.29 -9.92
CA ALA A 39 -9.14 -14.71 -9.59
C ALA A 39 -7.75 -15.33 -9.83
N LYS A 40 -7.02 -14.86 -10.86
CA LYS A 40 -5.65 -15.30 -11.13
C LYS A 40 -4.68 -14.83 -10.04
N GLU A 41 -4.80 -13.58 -9.61
CA GLU A 41 -3.98 -13.03 -8.52
C GLU A 41 -4.29 -13.74 -7.19
N ILE A 42 -5.56 -14.00 -6.89
CA ILE A 42 -5.98 -14.78 -5.72
C ILE A 42 -5.29 -16.15 -5.74
N LYS A 43 -5.33 -16.85 -6.87
CA LYS A 43 -4.65 -18.15 -7.02
C LYS A 43 -3.14 -18.03 -6.77
N THR A 44 -2.49 -17.00 -7.29
CA THR A 44 -1.06 -16.75 -7.04
C THR A 44 -0.79 -16.49 -5.56
N MET A 45 -1.60 -15.68 -4.88
CA MET A 45 -1.43 -15.42 -3.45
C MET A 45 -1.53 -16.70 -2.62
N VAL A 46 -2.48 -17.58 -2.97
CA VAL A 46 -2.69 -18.85 -2.28
C VAL A 46 -1.56 -19.83 -2.58
N SER A 47 -1.07 -19.88 -3.82
CA SER A 47 0.13 -20.66 -4.17
C SER A 47 1.38 -20.17 -3.40
N ASP A 48 1.56 -18.86 -3.27
CA ASP A 48 2.70 -18.30 -2.51
C ASP A 48 2.60 -18.64 -1.02
N LEU A 49 1.39 -18.53 -0.46
CA LEU A 49 1.11 -18.97 0.91
C LEU A 49 1.39 -20.47 1.07
N SER A 50 0.89 -21.29 0.13
CA SER A 50 1.10 -22.74 0.08
C SER A 50 2.58 -23.10 0.13
N LYS A 51 3.42 -22.42 -0.65
CA LYS A 51 4.87 -22.61 -0.66
C LYS A 51 5.55 -22.19 0.66
N GLU A 52 5.10 -21.08 1.26
CA GLU A 52 5.72 -20.58 2.51
C GLU A 52 5.40 -21.49 3.71
N ILE A 53 4.13 -21.92 3.83
CA ILE A 53 3.68 -22.67 5.01
C ILE A 53 3.55 -24.17 4.77
N LEU A 54 3.81 -24.63 3.54
CA LEU A 54 3.70 -26.02 3.09
C LEU A 54 2.27 -26.54 3.30
N LEU A 55 1.31 -25.94 2.61
CA LEU A 55 -0.07 -26.45 2.59
C LEU A 55 -0.14 -27.78 1.84
N SER A 56 -1.02 -28.68 2.28
CA SER A 56 -1.42 -29.83 1.45
C SER A 56 -2.34 -29.37 0.32
N ASP A 57 -2.49 -30.18 -0.73
CA ASP A 57 -3.41 -29.88 -1.85
C ASP A 57 -4.85 -29.62 -1.36
N GLU A 58 -5.30 -30.39 -0.37
CA GLU A 58 -6.63 -30.19 0.24
C GLU A 58 -6.75 -28.87 1.00
N GLN A 59 -5.70 -28.49 1.74
CA GLN A 59 -5.68 -27.22 2.47
C GLN A 59 -5.60 -26.05 1.49
N GLU A 60 -4.77 -26.15 0.45
CA GLU A 60 -4.65 -25.13 -0.59
C GLU A 60 -6.00 -24.89 -1.30
N ALA A 61 -6.72 -25.96 -1.65
CA ALA A 61 -8.05 -25.85 -2.24
C ALA A 61 -9.06 -25.18 -1.29
N LYS A 62 -9.01 -25.48 0.03
CA LYS A 62 -9.85 -24.83 1.03
C LYS A 62 -9.50 -23.35 1.19
N VAL A 63 -8.21 -23.03 1.33
CA VAL A 63 -7.71 -21.65 1.42
C VAL A 63 -8.09 -20.85 0.18
N LEU A 64 -8.00 -21.43 -1.02
CA LEU A 64 -8.43 -20.78 -2.26
C LEU A 64 -9.91 -20.37 -2.23
N LYS A 65 -10.78 -21.27 -1.76
CA LYS A 65 -12.21 -20.97 -1.59
C LYS A 65 -12.42 -19.85 -0.57
N LEU A 66 -11.72 -19.88 0.57
CA LEU A 66 -11.82 -18.85 1.60
C LEU A 66 -11.40 -17.46 1.08
N TYR A 67 -10.26 -17.38 0.39
CA TYR A 67 -9.83 -16.11 -0.21
C TYR A 67 -10.78 -15.61 -1.30
N THR A 68 -11.31 -16.52 -2.12
CA THR A 68 -12.27 -16.15 -3.18
C THR A 68 -13.53 -15.56 -2.58
N ALA A 69 -14.14 -16.25 -1.60
CA ALA A 69 -15.33 -15.78 -0.90
C ALA A 69 -15.08 -14.45 -0.17
N HIS A 70 -13.93 -14.30 0.48
CA HIS A 70 -13.55 -13.06 1.16
C HIS A 70 -13.50 -11.86 0.20
N PHE A 71 -12.88 -12.00 -0.97
CA PHE A 71 -12.82 -10.90 -1.93
C PHE A 71 -14.14 -10.64 -2.65
N GLU A 72 -14.99 -11.65 -2.81
CA GLU A 72 -16.38 -11.45 -3.26
C GLU A 72 -17.16 -10.60 -2.25
N GLU A 73 -17.07 -10.92 -0.95
CA GLU A 73 -17.73 -10.14 0.10
C GLU A 73 -17.20 -8.70 0.18
N ILE A 74 -15.88 -8.51 0.06
CA ILE A 74 -15.30 -7.15 -0.03
C ILE A 74 -15.83 -6.41 -1.25
N LYS A 75 -15.94 -7.08 -2.40
CA LYS A 75 -16.46 -6.48 -3.62
C LYS A 75 -17.90 -6.00 -3.44
N GLU A 76 -18.75 -6.81 -2.79
CA GLU A 76 -20.12 -6.41 -2.48
C GLU A 76 -20.16 -5.20 -1.55
N LYS A 77 -19.38 -5.20 -0.47
CA LYS A 77 -19.34 -4.06 0.48
C LYS A 77 -18.75 -2.78 -0.10
N THR A 78 -17.82 -2.91 -1.06
CA THR A 78 -17.18 -1.75 -1.71
C THR A 78 -17.97 -1.23 -2.91
N SER A 79 -18.90 -2.02 -3.45
CA SER A 79 -19.74 -1.63 -4.59
C SER A 79 -20.63 -0.42 -4.30
N ALA A 80 -21.06 -0.26 -3.05
CA ALA A 80 -21.91 0.84 -2.59
C ALA A 80 -21.12 2.08 -2.10
N GLY A 81 -19.78 2.03 -2.10
CA GLY A 81 -18.93 3.11 -1.61
C GLY A 81 -17.80 2.63 -0.71
N ARG A 82 -17.15 3.56 0.01
CA ARG A 82 -16.08 3.22 0.95
C ARG A 82 -16.68 2.49 2.18
N PRO A 83 -16.31 1.23 2.43
CA PRO A 83 -16.83 0.48 3.58
C PRO A 83 -16.28 1.03 4.90
N ASP A 84 -17.01 0.76 5.98
CA ASP A 84 -16.56 1.08 7.33
C ASP A 84 -15.24 0.35 7.66
N ARG A 85 -14.37 1.05 8.40
CA ARG A 85 -13.05 0.50 8.72
C ARG A 85 -13.15 -0.71 9.65
N ASN A 86 -14.05 -0.69 10.63
CA ASN A 86 -14.21 -1.79 11.56
C ASN A 86 -14.80 -3.01 10.84
N GLU A 87 -15.71 -2.79 9.89
CA GLU A 87 -16.21 -3.88 9.03
C GLU A 87 -15.08 -4.54 8.22
N MET A 88 -14.19 -3.75 7.61
CA MET A 88 -13.07 -4.29 6.84
C MET A 88 -12.08 -5.07 7.72
N GLU A 89 -11.79 -4.58 8.93
CA GLU A 89 -10.95 -5.32 9.89
C GLU A 89 -11.64 -6.59 10.39
N ALA A 90 -12.97 -6.58 10.56
CA ALA A 90 -13.73 -7.76 10.93
C ALA A 90 -13.68 -8.83 9.84
N LEU A 91 -13.87 -8.47 8.57
CA LEU A 91 -13.75 -9.39 7.44
C LEU A 91 -12.37 -10.03 7.36
N LYS A 92 -11.33 -9.21 7.51
CA LYS A 92 -9.94 -9.68 7.52
C LYS A 92 -9.71 -10.65 8.68
N THR A 93 -10.17 -10.30 9.88
CA THR A 93 -10.03 -11.14 11.07
C THR A 93 -10.80 -12.45 10.92
N SER A 94 -11.98 -12.44 10.28
CA SER A 94 -12.75 -13.66 9.98
C SER A 94 -11.97 -14.59 9.07
N LEU A 95 -11.45 -14.07 7.95
CA LEU A 95 -10.62 -14.83 7.03
C LEU A 95 -9.39 -15.44 7.74
N GLU A 96 -8.69 -14.65 8.55
CA GLU A 96 -7.52 -15.12 9.30
C GLU A 96 -7.87 -16.26 10.26
N LYS A 97 -9.02 -16.19 10.95
CA LYS A 97 -9.51 -17.25 11.83
C LYS A 97 -9.89 -18.52 11.06
N GLU A 98 -10.62 -18.37 9.95
CA GLU A 98 -11.05 -19.48 9.11
C GLU A 98 -9.85 -20.22 8.52
N ILE A 99 -8.85 -19.48 8.00
CA ILE A 99 -7.59 -20.07 7.54
C ILE A 99 -6.90 -20.78 8.71
N THR A 100 -6.70 -20.11 9.84
CA THR A 100 -6.00 -20.70 11.00
C THR A 100 -6.66 -22.01 11.47
N SER A 101 -7.98 -22.13 11.39
CA SER A 101 -8.75 -23.31 11.82
C SER A 101 -8.47 -24.57 11.00
N ILE A 102 -8.03 -24.42 9.74
CA ILE A 102 -7.71 -25.55 8.84
C ILE A 102 -6.21 -25.87 8.78
N LEU A 103 -5.37 -25.13 9.51
CA LEU A 103 -3.92 -25.31 9.58
C LEU A 103 -3.52 -26.17 10.78
N SER A 104 -2.44 -26.94 10.63
CA SER A 104 -1.76 -27.59 11.76
C SER A 104 -1.03 -26.56 12.64
N LYS A 105 -0.66 -26.92 13.88
CA LYS A 105 0.03 -26.01 14.81
C LYS A 105 1.31 -25.40 14.22
N ASP A 106 2.10 -26.20 13.51
CA ASP A 106 3.33 -25.74 12.86
C ASP A 106 3.03 -24.75 11.73
N GLN A 107 2.01 -25.06 10.92
CA GLN A 107 1.53 -24.18 9.84
C GLN A 107 0.96 -22.87 10.39
N GLN A 108 0.26 -22.88 11.53
CA GLN A 108 -0.25 -21.67 12.19
C GLN A 108 0.90 -20.72 12.58
N THR A 109 2.01 -21.26 13.07
CA THR A 109 3.19 -20.45 13.44
C THR A 109 3.85 -19.83 12.21
N LYS A 110 3.98 -20.59 11.12
CA LYS A 110 4.47 -20.07 9.84
C LYS A 110 3.52 -19.04 9.26
N TYR A 111 2.21 -19.26 9.36
CA TYR A 111 1.18 -18.33 8.89
C TYR A 111 1.22 -17.00 9.63
N ALA A 112 1.30 -17.03 10.97
CA ALA A 112 1.47 -15.82 11.77
C ALA A 112 2.76 -15.06 11.40
N SER A 113 3.83 -15.77 11.05
CA SER A 113 5.07 -15.16 10.57
C SER A 113 4.91 -14.55 9.18
N PHE A 114 4.19 -15.22 8.28
CA PHE A 114 3.86 -14.73 6.94
C PHE A 114 3.05 -13.42 7.01
N LEU A 115 2.04 -13.35 7.88
CA LEU A 115 1.22 -12.14 8.09
C LEU A 115 2.06 -10.96 8.58
N LYS A 116 3.06 -11.19 9.44
CA LYS A 116 4.00 -10.14 9.90
C LYS A 116 4.94 -9.65 8.80
N LYS A 117 5.35 -10.53 7.88
CA LYS A 117 6.24 -10.21 6.75
C LYS A 117 5.54 -9.40 5.65
N LYS A 118 4.22 -9.55 5.48
CA LYS A 118 3.41 -8.75 4.56
C LYS A 118 2.60 -7.69 5.34
N PRO A 119 3.24 -6.64 5.90
CA PRO A 119 2.44 -5.51 6.33
C PRO A 119 1.76 -4.92 5.09
N LEU A 120 0.43 -4.92 5.08
CA LEU A 120 -0.36 -3.97 4.27
C LEU A 120 0.35 -2.62 4.42
N ARG A 121 0.86 -2.05 3.32
CA ARG A 121 1.60 -0.77 3.27
C ARG A 121 1.23 0.09 4.48
N LYS A 122 2.07 0.08 5.54
CA LYS A 122 1.96 1.11 6.58
C LYS A 122 2.30 2.38 5.84
N ASN A 123 1.30 3.23 5.58
CA ASN A 123 1.56 4.62 5.25
C ASN A 123 2.58 5.09 6.28
N LYS A 124 3.79 5.43 5.81
CA LYS A 124 4.68 6.29 6.57
C LYS A 124 3.90 7.59 6.74
N MET A 125 3.30 7.77 7.92
CA MET A 125 2.99 9.09 8.44
C MET A 125 4.30 9.78 8.79
#